data_AF-A0A6A3IGA8-F1
#
_entry.id   AF-A0A6A3IGA8-F1
#
_cell.length_a   1.000
_cell.length_b   1.000
_cell.length_c   1.000
_cell.angle_alpha   90.00
_cell.angle_beta   90.00
_cell.angle_gamma   90.00
#
_symmetry.space_group_name_H-M   'P 1'
#
loop_
_entity.id
_entity.type
_entity.pdbx_description
1 polymer ?
#
loop_
_entity_poly.entity_id
_entity_poly.type
_entity_poly.pdbx_seq_one_letter_code
_entity_poly.pdbx_strand_id
1 'polypeptide(L)'
;MERLNSTPRLELATHQPLAQIRHFTGARNKSDNSMQWLRAFLYEMKGTHPPPNEWCMAFELSLRDGALHWYRQLSKKTKRQWKFLSDAFIKYYCSQFSQSAKARYYSAKRDGSEHVCDYLNRLNGYARNAGLQFEKGGRDAKDHVQRYLETCGDRGLERRLW
;
A
#
# COMPACT_ATOMS: atom_id res chain seq x y z
N MET A 1 -36.43 -53.09 8.06
CA MET A 1 -35.05 -52.76 7.63
C MET A 1 -34.98 -51.25 7.44
N GLU A 2 -34.55 -50.55 8.48
CA GLU A 2 -34.42 -49.08 8.46
C GLU A 2 -33.09 -48.67 7.81
N ARG A 3 -33.15 -47.68 6.93
CA ARG A 3 -32.00 -47.06 6.26
C ARG A 3 -31.38 -46.04 7.22
N LEU A 4 -30.14 -46.29 7.67
CA LEU A 4 -29.35 -45.30 8.39
C LEU A 4 -28.77 -44.29 7.41
N ASN A 5 -29.28 -43.06 7.48
CA ASN A 5 -28.74 -41.90 6.81
C ASN A 5 -27.38 -41.53 7.42
N SER A 6 -26.30 -41.80 6.69
CA SER A 6 -24.96 -41.32 7.03
C SER A 6 -24.85 -39.83 6.74
N THR A 7 -24.86 -39.01 7.79
CA THR A 7 -24.58 -37.58 7.72
C THR A 7 -23.10 -37.38 7.33
N PRO A 8 -22.76 -36.59 6.29
CA PRO A 8 -21.37 -36.26 6.03
C PRO A 8 -20.90 -35.30 7.11
N ARG A 9 -20.02 -35.81 7.97
CA ARG A 9 -19.32 -35.06 9.00
C ARG A 9 -18.43 -34.04 8.30
N LEU A 10 -18.82 -32.76 8.34
CA LEU A 10 -18.01 -31.65 7.84
C LEU A 10 -16.65 -31.69 8.54
N GLU A 11 -15.61 -32.06 7.78
CA GLU A 11 -14.23 -31.90 8.22
C GLU A 11 -14.00 -30.40 8.41
N LEU A 12 -13.89 -29.99 9.67
CA LEU A 12 -13.41 -28.66 10.05
C LEU A 12 -12.03 -28.50 9.44
N ALA A 13 -11.94 -27.67 8.40
CA ALA A 13 -10.69 -27.26 7.78
C ALA A 13 -9.69 -26.89 8.89
N THR A 14 -8.64 -27.69 8.98
CA THR A 14 -7.48 -27.50 9.84
C THR A 14 -7.07 -26.02 9.85
N HIS A 15 -7.07 -25.42 11.04
CA HIS A 15 -6.62 -24.06 11.29
C HIS A 15 -5.35 -23.76 10.50
N GLN A 16 -5.46 -22.84 9.54
CA GLN A 16 -4.33 -22.28 8.83
C GLN A 16 -3.44 -21.57 9.87
N PRO A 17 -2.19 -22.01 10.11
CA PRO A 17 -1.41 -21.45 11.20
C PRO A 17 -1.04 -19.98 10.91
N LEU A 18 -1.00 -19.15 11.95
CA LEU A 18 -0.43 -17.79 11.96
C LEU A 18 0.93 -17.67 11.21
N ALA A 19 1.64 -18.78 11.03
CA ALA A 19 2.89 -18.89 10.29
C ALA A 19 2.81 -18.55 8.79
N GLN A 20 1.62 -18.47 8.17
CA GLN A 20 1.48 -18.15 6.75
C GLN A 20 1.21 -16.67 6.43
N ILE A 21 1.10 -15.80 7.45
CA ILE A 21 0.85 -14.38 7.19
C ILE A 21 2.06 -13.77 6.47
N ARG A 22 1.82 -13.28 5.24
CA ARG A 22 2.85 -12.63 4.43
C ARG A 22 3.51 -11.51 5.20
N HIS A 23 4.84 -11.44 5.18
CA HIS A 23 5.57 -10.38 5.87
C HIS A 23 5.44 -9.02 5.17
N PHE A 24 5.44 -7.95 5.96
CA PHE A 24 5.51 -6.58 5.47
C PHE A 24 6.80 -5.90 5.90
N THR A 25 7.57 -5.42 4.93
CA THR A 25 8.90 -4.83 5.15
C THR A 25 8.88 -3.28 5.17
N GLY A 26 7.78 -2.65 4.73
CA GLY A 26 7.59 -1.20 4.90
C GLY A 26 8.12 -0.31 3.77
N ALA A 27 7.96 -0.69 2.51
CA ALA A 27 8.31 0.16 1.36
C ALA A 27 7.38 1.40 1.28
N ARG A 28 7.87 2.56 1.72
CA ARG A 28 7.09 3.82 1.81
C ARG A 28 6.65 4.40 0.46
N ASN A 29 7.28 4.01 -0.65
CA ASN A 29 6.96 4.47 -2.00
C ASN A 29 5.94 3.58 -2.75
N LYS A 30 5.35 2.57 -2.08
CA LYS A 30 4.39 1.62 -2.68
C LYS A 30 3.09 1.54 -1.87
N SER A 31 2.37 2.66 -1.76
CA SER A 31 1.12 2.73 -0.97
C SER A 31 0.06 1.70 -1.40
N ASP A 32 -0.03 1.40 -2.70
CA ASP A 32 -0.94 0.39 -3.23
C ASP A 32 -0.58 -1.01 -2.69
N ASN A 33 0.70 -1.34 -2.56
CA ASN A 33 1.16 -2.60 -1.97
C ASN A 33 0.87 -2.66 -0.47
N SER A 34 1.05 -1.55 0.25
CA SER A 34 0.74 -1.46 1.69
C SER A 34 -0.74 -1.70 1.98
N MET A 35 -1.63 -1.12 1.17
CA MET A 35 -3.06 -1.30 1.33
C MET A 35 -3.52 -2.72 0.93
N GLN A 36 -2.95 -3.29 -0.14
CA GLN A 36 -3.22 -4.68 -0.51
C GLN A 36 -2.77 -5.66 0.58
N TRP A 37 -1.60 -5.42 1.16
CA TRP A 37 -1.11 -6.22 2.28
C TRP A 37 -2.04 -6.13 3.49
N LEU A 38 -2.49 -4.92 3.88
CA LEU A 38 -3.43 -4.76 5.00
C LEU A 38 -4.76 -5.48 4.74
N ARG A 39 -5.27 -5.46 3.50
CA ARG A 39 -6.50 -6.19 3.13
C ARG A 39 -6.33 -7.70 3.22
N ALA A 40 -5.19 -8.22 2.74
CA ALA A 40 -4.86 -9.63 2.87
C ALA A 40 -4.76 -10.03 4.36
N PHE A 41 -4.05 -9.25 5.16
CA PHE A 41 -3.98 -9.46 6.62
C PHE A 41 -5.38 -9.52 7.25
N LEU A 42 -6.24 -8.55 6.95
CA LEU A 42 -7.61 -8.50 7.48
C LEU A 42 -8.46 -9.70 7.05
N TYR A 43 -8.26 -10.22 5.84
CA TYR A 43 -8.97 -11.40 5.36
C TYR A 43 -8.58 -12.64 6.17
N GLU A 44 -7.29 -12.88 6.37
CA GLU A 44 -6.76 -13.99 7.18
C GLU A 44 -7.25 -13.91 8.64
N MET A 45 -7.19 -12.70 9.23
CA MET A 45 -7.60 -12.50 10.63
C MET A 45 -9.11 -12.67 10.84
N LYS A 46 -9.94 -12.34 9.84
CA LYS A 46 -11.39 -12.60 9.91
C LYS A 46 -11.73 -14.09 9.83
N GLY A 47 -10.96 -14.87 9.08
CA GLY A 47 -11.15 -16.31 8.95
C GLY A 47 -10.79 -17.10 10.20
N THR A 48 -9.93 -16.57 11.06
CA THR A 48 -9.42 -17.26 12.26
C THR A 48 -10.25 -17.02 13.52
N HIS A 49 -11.19 -16.06 13.51
CA HIS A 49 -12.04 -15.65 14.65
C HIS A 49 -11.36 -15.19 15.97
N PRO A 50 -10.09 -14.73 16.04
CA PRO A 50 -9.55 -14.21 17.29
C PRO A 50 -10.11 -12.81 17.61
N PRO A 51 -10.24 -12.42 18.89
CA PRO A 51 -10.69 -11.10 19.29
C PRO A 51 -9.75 -10.00 18.74
N PRO A 52 -10.24 -8.78 18.44
CA PRO A 52 -9.46 -7.73 17.76
C PRO A 52 -8.12 -7.38 18.43
N ASN A 53 -7.98 -7.56 19.74
CA ASN A 53 -6.73 -7.29 20.45
C ASN A 53 -5.64 -8.33 20.16
N GLU A 54 -6.00 -9.55 19.77
CA GLU A 54 -5.05 -10.57 19.30
C GLU A 54 -4.53 -10.26 17.89
N TRP A 55 -5.28 -9.48 17.09
CA TRP A 55 -4.84 -9.03 15.78
C TRP A 55 -3.62 -8.12 15.90
N CYS A 56 -3.49 -7.35 16.99
CA CYS A 56 -2.32 -6.51 17.24
C CYS A 56 -1.02 -7.34 17.36
N MET A 57 -1.09 -8.50 17.99
CA MET A 57 0.05 -9.40 18.15
C MET A 57 0.41 -10.07 16.83
N ALA A 58 -0.59 -10.62 16.13
CA ALA A 58 -0.41 -11.18 14.80
C ALA A 58 0.17 -10.15 13.83
N PHE A 59 -0.28 -8.90 13.93
CA PHE A 59 0.22 -7.80 13.13
C PHE A 59 1.70 -7.53 13.40
N GLU A 60 2.10 -7.38 14.66
CA GLU A 60 3.52 -7.20 15.04
C GLU A 60 4.40 -8.33 14.49
N LEU A 61 3.97 -9.59 14.65
CA LEU A 61 4.69 -10.76 14.15
C LEU A 61 4.81 -10.81 12.63
N SER A 62 3.93 -10.11 11.92
CA SER A 62 3.91 -10.03 10.46
C SER A 62 4.79 -8.90 9.91
N LEU A 63 5.34 -8.02 10.76
CA LEU A 63 6.21 -6.94 10.34
C LEU A 63 7.69 -7.37 10.31
N ARG A 64 8.44 -6.80 9.36
CA ARG A 64 9.88 -6.99 9.21
C ARG A 64 10.56 -5.64 8.94
N ASP A 65 11.87 -5.58 9.15
CA ASP A 65 12.73 -4.46 8.77
C ASP A 65 12.16 -3.09 9.17
N GLY A 66 12.07 -2.16 8.21
CA GLY A 66 11.59 -0.80 8.42
C GLY A 66 10.18 -0.73 9.00
N ALA A 67 9.31 -1.69 8.68
CA ALA A 67 7.97 -1.75 9.27
C ALA A 67 7.99 -2.14 10.75
N LEU A 68 8.85 -3.07 11.15
CA LEU A 68 9.00 -3.43 12.55
C LEU A 68 9.61 -2.27 13.36
N HIS A 69 10.57 -1.54 12.78
CA HIS A 69 11.14 -0.35 13.42
C HIS A 69 10.12 0.76 13.58
N TRP A 70 9.27 1.00 12.58
CA TRP A 70 8.14 1.93 12.69
C TRP A 70 7.17 1.50 13.80
N TYR A 71 6.78 0.23 13.84
CA TYR A 71 5.87 -0.29 14.86
C TYR A 71 6.43 -0.07 16.27
N ARG A 72 7.72 -0.34 16.48
CA ARG A 72 8.39 -0.16 17.77
C ARG A 72 8.31 1.27 18.30
N GLN A 73 8.26 2.27 17.44
CA GLN A 73 8.13 3.69 17.81
C GLN A 73 6.71 4.09 18.26
N LEU A 74 5.70 3.25 17.99
CA LEU A 74 4.32 3.55 18.41
C LEU A 74 4.16 3.45 19.93
N SER A 75 3.25 4.26 20.47
CA SER A 75 2.89 4.22 21.89
C SER A 75 2.27 2.88 22.29
N LYS A 76 2.38 2.49 23.56
CA LYS A 76 1.74 1.27 24.10
C LYS A 76 0.21 1.28 23.88
N LYS A 77 -0.42 2.46 23.98
CA LYS A 77 -1.86 2.65 23.73
C LYS A 77 -2.22 2.31 22.28
N THR A 78 -1.45 2.82 21.33
CA THR A 78 -1.64 2.55 19.90
C THR A 78 -1.47 1.07 19.57
N LYS A 79 -0.43 0.43 20.13
CA LYS A 79 -0.12 -0.99 19.87
C LYS A 79 -1.17 -1.97 20.39
N ARG A 80 -1.90 -1.62 21.46
CA ARG A 80 -2.86 -2.54 22.13
C ARG A 80 -4.25 -2.54 21.51
N GLN A 81 -4.61 -1.52 20.73
CA GLN A 81 -5.95 -1.39 20.17
C GLN A 81 -5.88 -1.42 18.65
N TRP A 82 -6.49 -2.44 18.05
CA TRP A 82 -6.44 -2.68 16.60
C TRP A 82 -6.82 -1.45 15.80
N LYS A 83 -7.90 -0.76 16.19
CA LYS A 83 -8.35 0.48 15.54
C LYS A 83 -7.24 1.53 15.44
N PHE A 84 -6.55 1.82 16.55
CA PHE A 84 -5.48 2.81 16.56
C PHE A 84 -4.23 2.35 15.81
N LEU A 85 -3.93 1.05 15.86
CA LEU A 85 -2.82 0.46 15.12
C LEU A 85 -3.06 0.51 13.61
N SER A 86 -4.25 0.11 13.15
CA SER A 86 -4.62 0.14 11.74
C SER A 86 -4.68 1.58 11.20
N ASP A 87 -5.21 2.52 11.96
CA ASP A 87 -5.25 3.94 11.57
C ASP A 87 -3.84 4.51 11.43
N ALA A 88 -2.95 4.20 12.36
CA ALA A 88 -1.54 4.60 12.28
C ALA A 88 -0.85 4.01 11.05
N PHE A 89 -1.10 2.73 10.75
CA PHE A 89 -0.55 2.07 9.56
C PHE A 89 -1.05 2.74 8.27
N ILE A 90 -2.36 2.94 8.14
CA ILE A 90 -2.97 3.58 6.96
C ILE A 90 -2.38 4.98 6.76
N LYS A 91 -2.26 5.76 7.83
CA LYS A 91 -1.68 7.10 7.77
C LYS A 91 -0.21 7.08 7.33
N TYR A 92 0.58 6.14 7.82
CA TYR A 92 2.02 6.12 7.57
C TYR A 92 2.41 5.47 6.23
N TYR A 93 1.78 4.34 5.88
CA TYR A 93 2.14 3.53 4.71
C TYR A 93 1.14 3.64 3.55
N CYS A 94 -0.10 4.07 3.82
CA CYS A 94 -1.17 4.14 2.83
C CYS A 94 -1.64 5.57 2.54
N SER A 95 -1.00 6.63 3.05
CA SER A 95 -1.48 8.01 2.88
C SER A 95 -1.50 8.51 1.44
N GLN A 96 -0.68 7.94 0.55
CA GLN A 96 -0.80 8.21 -0.90
C GLN A 96 -1.97 7.44 -1.55
N PHE A 97 -2.49 6.38 -0.92
CA PHE A 97 -3.61 5.58 -1.42
C PHE A 97 -4.96 6.32 -1.30
N SER A 98 -5.16 7.13 -0.26
CA SER A 98 -6.40 7.92 -0.09
C SER A 98 -6.52 9.08 -1.09
N GLN A 99 -5.45 9.42 -1.80
CA GLN A 99 -5.48 10.43 -2.85
C GLN A 99 -6.06 9.83 -4.13
N SER A 100 -6.98 10.57 -4.78
CA SER A 100 -7.44 10.22 -6.12
C SER A 100 -6.23 10.08 -7.07
N ALA A 101 -6.37 9.28 -8.12
CA ALA A 101 -5.27 9.10 -9.07
C ALA A 101 -4.80 10.44 -9.67
N LYS A 102 -5.73 11.37 -9.92
CA LYS A 102 -5.42 12.76 -10.31
C LYS A 102 -4.67 13.51 -9.21
N ALA A 103 -5.06 13.41 -7.95
CA ALA A 103 -4.35 14.08 -6.85
C ALA A 103 -2.91 13.56 -6.69
N ARG A 104 -2.68 12.25 -6.86
CA ARG A 104 -1.33 11.66 -6.87
C ARG A 104 -0.50 12.21 -8.03
N TYR A 105 -1.08 12.27 -9.22
CA TYR A 105 -0.44 12.86 -10.40
C TYR A 105 -0.06 14.33 -10.19
N TYR A 106 -1.02 15.16 -9.77
CA TYR A 106 -0.82 16.61 -9.58
C TYR A 106 -0.07 17.00 -8.29
N SER A 107 0.29 16.05 -7.42
CA SER A 107 1.16 16.31 -6.27
C SER A 107 2.56 15.70 -6.40
N ALA A 108 2.78 14.86 -7.41
CA ALA A 108 4.07 14.22 -7.61
C ALA A 108 5.18 15.24 -7.85
N LYS A 109 6.28 15.08 -7.11
CA LYS A 109 7.56 15.77 -7.27
C LYS A 109 8.68 14.75 -7.14
N ARG A 110 9.80 14.98 -7.84
CA ARG A 110 11.01 14.16 -7.68
C ARG A 110 11.58 14.41 -6.30
N ASP A 111 11.96 13.34 -5.62
CA ASP A 111 12.75 13.45 -4.39
C ASP A 111 14.22 13.76 -4.73
N GLY A 112 14.93 14.52 -3.88
CA GLY A 112 16.30 14.97 -4.17
C GLY A 112 17.27 13.83 -4.47
N SER A 113 17.05 12.65 -3.87
CA SER A 113 17.82 11.43 -4.10
C SER A 113 17.28 10.50 -5.20
N GLU A 114 16.10 10.76 -5.75
CA GLU A 114 15.49 9.92 -6.79
C GLU A 114 16.14 10.21 -8.15
N HIS A 115 16.50 9.18 -8.91
CA HIS A 115 17.05 9.37 -10.24
C HIS A 115 15.97 9.93 -11.21
N VAL A 116 16.39 10.78 -12.15
CA VAL A 116 15.46 11.50 -13.05
C VAL A 116 14.62 10.54 -13.91
N CYS A 117 15.22 9.45 -14.42
CA CYS A 117 14.48 8.44 -15.18
C CYS A 117 13.49 7.65 -14.31
N ASP A 118 13.82 7.39 -13.04
CA ASP A 118 12.92 6.69 -12.12
C ASP A 118 11.70 7.56 -11.80
N TYR A 119 11.93 8.86 -11.66
CA TYR A 119 10.87 9.84 -11.51
C TYR A 119 9.94 9.88 -12.72
N LEU A 120 10.50 9.92 -13.95
CA LEU A 120 9.72 9.88 -15.18
C LEU A 120 8.83 8.62 -15.24
N ASN A 121 9.41 7.45 -14.95
CA ASN A 121 8.67 6.19 -14.93
C ASN A 121 7.53 6.20 -13.90
N ARG A 122 7.78 6.75 -12.71
CA ARG A 122 6.75 6.91 -11.66
C ARG A 122 5.65 7.86 -12.08
N LEU A 123 6.00 9.00 -12.67
CA LEU A 123 5.04 10.01 -13.14
C LEU A 123 4.16 9.49 -14.28
N ASN A 124 4.74 8.73 -15.22
CA ASN A 124 4.00 8.03 -16.28
C ASN A 124 2.98 7.05 -15.69
N GLY A 125 3.37 6.30 -14.67
CA GLY A 125 2.46 5.40 -13.93
C GLY A 125 1.27 6.15 -13.34
N TYR A 126 1.49 7.29 -12.69
CA TYR A 126 0.41 8.11 -12.15
C TYR A 126 -0.49 8.70 -13.23
N ALA A 127 0.05 9.13 -14.37
CA ALA A 127 -0.73 9.67 -15.47
C ALA A 127 -1.69 8.62 -16.05
N ARG A 128 -1.21 7.38 -16.26
CA ARG A 128 -2.08 6.26 -16.70
C ARG A 128 -3.17 5.98 -15.69
N ASN A 129 -2.82 5.91 -14.40
CA ASN A 129 -3.79 5.66 -13.34
C ASN A 129 -4.83 6.79 -13.22
N ALA A 130 -4.47 8.02 -13.59
CA ALA A 130 -5.36 9.18 -13.63
C ALA A 130 -6.22 9.27 -14.90
N GLY A 131 -6.03 8.36 -15.86
CA GLY A 131 -6.75 8.32 -17.14
C GLY A 131 -6.26 9.33 -18.18
N LEU A 132 -5.07 9.92 -18.00
CA LEU A 132 -4.52 10.91 -18.92
C LEU A 132 -4.00 10.25 -20.20
N GLN A 133 -4.34 10.82 -21.36
CA GLN A 133 -3.96 10.28 -22.67
C GLN A 133 -2.62 10.87 -23.16
N PHE A 134 -1.60 10.91 -22.30
CA PHE A 134 -0.32 11.57 -22.60
C PHE A 134 0.48 10.89 -23.72
N GLU A 135 0.24 9.60 -23.97
CA GLU A 135 0.92 8.83 -25.02
C GLU A 135 0.36 9.11 -26.43
N LYS A 136 -0.83 9.72 -26.55
CA LYS A 136 -1.51 9.96 -27.84
C LYS A 136 -1.29 11.36 -28.41
N GLY A 137 -0.37 12.14 -27.85
CA GLY A 137 -0.16 13.53 -28.24
C GLY A 137 -1.27 14.47 -27.75
N GLY A 138 -1.30 15.70 -28.27
CA GLY A 138 -2.32 16.68 -27.91
C GLY A 138 -2.07 17.42 -26.59
N ARG A 139 -3.14 17.91 -25.96
CA ARG A 139 -3.06 18.76 -24.75
C ARG A 139 -2.48 17.99 -23.56
N ASP A 140 -3.01 16.80 -23.29
CA ASP A 140 -2.54 15.95 -22.18
C ASP A 140 -1.05 15.62 -22.28
N ALA A 141 -0.54 15.39 -23.49
CA ALA A 141 0.89 15.13 -23.72
C ALA A 141 1.75 16.37 -23.41
N LYS A 142 1.32 17.56 -23.86
CA LYS A 142 2.03 18.82 -23.58
C LYS A 142 2.03 19.14 -22.09
N ASP A 143 0.87 19.05 -21.45
CA ASP A 143 0.71 19.30 -20.01
C ASP A 143 1.54 18.30 -19.20
N HIS A 144 1.65 17.05 -19.64
CA HIS A 144 2.45 16.02 -18.99
C HIS A 144 3.96 16.28 -19.09
N VAL A 145 4.45 16.69 -20.27
CA VAL A 145 5.85 17.06 -20.45
C VAL A 145 6.19 18.30 -19.62
N GLN A 146 5.36 19.33 -19.66
CA GLN A 146 5.54 20.53 -18.84
C GLN A 146 5.59 20.16 -17.36
N ARG A 147 4.65 19.31 -16.92
CA ARG A 147 4.61 18.84 -15.54
C ARG A 147 5.91 18.17 -15.14
N TYR A 148 6.43 17.26 -15.96
CA TYR A 148 7.70 16.58 -15.69
C TYR A 148 8.86 17.58 -15.53
N LEU A 149 8.95 18.60 -16.40
CA LEU A 149 9.99 19.62 -16.33
C LEU A 149 9.92 20.44 -15.04
N GLU A 150 8.72 20.85 -14.63
CA GLU A 150 8.50 21.63 -13.41
C GLU A 150 8.83 20.86 -12.12
N THR A 151 8.69 19.53 -12.16
CA THR A 151 8.74 18.70 -10.94
C THR A 151 9.94 17.75 -10.88
N CYS A 152 10.74 17.65 -11.94
CA CYS A 152 11.99 16.88 -11.93
C CYS A 152 13.10 17.63 -11.17
N GLY A 153 13.00 18.95 -10.96
CA GLY A 153 13.99 19.71 -10.20
C GLY A 153 15.37 19.80 -10.88
N ASP A 154 15.45 19.50 -12.18
CA ASP A 154 16.64 19.71 -12.99
C ASP A 154 16.57 21.08 -13.69
N ARG A 155 17.16 22.09 -13.02
CA ARG A 155 17.23 23.48 -13.51
C ARG A 155 18.01 23.64 -14.82
N GLY A 156 18.72 22.60 -15.29
CA GLY A 156 19.41 22.58 -16.57
C GLY A 156 18.48 22.15 -17.71
N LEU A 157 17.58 21.20 -17.47
CA LEU A 157 16.53 20.79 -18.40
C LEU A 157 15.43 21.84 -18.54
N GLU A 158 15.01 22.45 -17.43
CA GLU A 158 14.01 23.52 -17.40
C GLU A 158 14.45 24.74 -18.25
N ARG A 159 15.74 25.05 -18.32
CA ARG A 159 16.27 26.20 -19.08
C ARG A 159 16.61 25.92 -20.54
N ARG A 160 16.62 24.66 -20.98
CA ARG A 160 17.04 24.27 -22.35
C ARG A 160 15.87 24.02 -23.30
N LEU A 161 14.65 24.00 -22.78
CA LEU A 161 13.42 23.68 -23.52
C LEU A 161 12.46 24.87 -23.63
N TRP A 162 12.87 26.03 -23.12
CA TRP A 162 12.28 27.35 -23.33
C TRP A 162 13.30 28.24 -24.02
#